data_AF-A0A7K0ZRZ7-F1
#
_entry.id   AF-A0A7K0ZRZ7-F1
#
_cell.length_a   1.000
_cell.length_b   1.000
_cell.length_c   1.000
_cell.angle_alpha   90.00
_cell.angle_beta   90.00
_cell.angle_gamma   90.00
#
_symmetry.space_group_name_H-M   'P 1'
#
loop_
_entity.id
_entity.type
_entity.pdbx_description
1 polymer ?
#
loop_
_entity_poly.entity_id
_entity_poly.type
_entity_poly.pdbx_seq_one_letter_code
_entity_poly.pdbx_strand_id
1 'polypeptide(L)' 'MFDTRTKLSSDVVAEVREHFGDKVCQAVIPHNVRLAEAPSHGKPITTFDPSSTGAKAYRAVALEVSGGAPERAR' A
#
# COMPACT_ATOMS: atom_id res chain seq x y z
N MET A 1 0.38 -7.13 -2.46
CA MET A 1 -0.96 -6.55 -2.18
C MET A 1 -1.56 -7.28 -1.00
N PHE A 2 -2.19 -6.57 -0.08
CA PHE A 2 -2.74 -7.14 1.15
C PHE A 2 -4.24 -7.41 1.01
N ASP A 3 -4.69 -8.62 1.38
CA ASP A 3 -6.10 -8.97 1.47
C ASP A 3 -6.50 -9.24 2.92
N THR A 4 -7.28 -8.31 3.50
CA THR A 4 -7.78 -8.37 4.88
C THR A 4 -8.62 -9.60 5.20
N ARG A 5 -9.16 -10.28 4.18
CA ARG A 5 -10.02 -11.47 4.36
C ARG A 5 -9.23 -12.74 4.57
N THR A 6 -7.92 -12.73 4.33
CA THR A 6 -7.08 -13.93 4.36
C THR A 6 -6.12 -13.89 5.53
N LYS A 7 -6.16 -14.94 6.36
CA LYS A 7 -5.22 -15.09 7.49
C LYS A 7 -3.77 -15.12 7.00
N LEU A 8 -3.52 -15.80 5.87
CA LEU A 8 -2.20 -15.88 5.26
C LEU A 8 -1.59 -14.50 4.93
N SER A 9 -2.39 -13.54 4.46
CA SER A 9 -1.88 -12.18 4.21
C SER A 9 -1.40 -11.51 5.49
N SER A 10 -2.11 -11.71 6.60
CA SER A 10 -1.70 -11.17 7.91
C SER A 10 -0.44 -11.84 8.43
N ASP A 11 -0.36 -13.17 8.33
CA ASP A 11 0.80 -13.94 8.78
C ASP A 11 2.08 -13.55 8.00
N VAL A 12 1.97 -13.42 6.67
CA VAL A 12 3.10 -13.00 5.81
C VAL A 12 3.54 -11.57 6.13
N VAL A 13 2.60 -10.64 6.37
CA VAL A 13 2.96 -9.26 6.75
C VAL A 13 3.69 -9.22 8.09
N ALA A 14 3.27 -10.04 9.06
CA ALA A 14 3.95 -10.14 10.35
C ALA A 14 5.39 -10.66 10.19
N GLU A 15 5.58 -11.76 9.45
CA GLU A 15 6.90 -12.35 9.22
C GLU A 15 7.84 -11.40 8.47
N VAL A 16 7.34 -10.74 7.41
CA VAL A 16 8.12 -9.75 6.65
C VAL A 16 8.54 -8.57 7.54
N ARG A 17 7.66 -8.09 8.41
CA ARG A 17 7.99 -7.00 9.34
C ARG A 17 8.98 -7.44 10.41
N GLU A 18 8.86 -8.65 10.94
CA GLU A 18 9.81 -9.21 11.90
C GLU A 18 11.21 -9.36 11.29
N HIS A 19 11.29 -9.86 10.04
CA HIS A 19 12.57 -10.13 9.40
C HIS A 19 13.28 -8.88 8.89
N PHE A 20 12.55 -7.94 8.28
CA PHE A 20 13.14 -6.78 7.60
C PHE A 20 13.04 -5.47 8.39
N GLY A 21 12.23 -5.42 9.46
CA GLY A 21 12.10 -4.29 10.36
C GLY A 21 11.83 -2.97 9.63
N ASP A 22 12.69 -1.98 9.88
CA ASP A 22 12.58 -0.61 9.37
C ASP A 22 12.71 -0.49 7.84
N LYS A 23 13.13 -1.56 7.15
CA LYS A 23 13.16 -1.59 5.68
C LYS A 23 11.77 -1.77 5.05
N VAL A 24 10.77 -2.15 5.85
CA VAL A 24 9.40 -2.36 5.38
C VAL A 24 8.60 -1.08 5.55
N CYS A 25 7.95 -0.63 4.49
CA CYS A 25 7.02 0.50 4.56
C CYS A 25 5.88 0.21 5.55
N GLN A 26 5.44 1.24 6.27
CA GLN A 26 4.33 1.13 7.19
C GLN A 26 3.00 1.10 6.43
N ALA A 27 2.89 1.89 5.37
CA ALA A 27 1.75 1.90 4.47
C ALA A 27 1.58 0.56 3.73
N VAL A 28 0.37 0.01 3.81
CA VAL A 28 -0.01 -1.25 3.17
C VAL A 28 -0.90 -0.96 1.95
N ILE A 29 -0.58 -1.57 0.81
CA ILE A 29 -1.39 -1.46 -0.41
C ILE A 29 -2.45 -2.58 -0.42
N PRO A 30 -3.75 -2.27 -0.24
CA PRO A 30 -4.80 -3.28 -0.23
C PRO A 30 -5.09 -3.82 -1.63
N HIS A 31 -5.67 -5.01 -1.70
CA HIS A 31 -6.29 -5.50 -2.92
C HIS A 31 -7.45 -4.57 -3.32
N ASN A 32 -7.40 -4.02 -4.54
CA ASN A 32 -8.39 -3.06 -5.02
C ASN A 32 -8.67 -3.27 -6.51
N VAL A 33 -9.96 -3.37 -6.88
CA VAL A 33 -10.39 -3.64 -8.26
C VAL A 33 -9.98 -2.52 -9.22
N ARG A 34 -10.19 -1.25 -8.84
CA ARG A 34 -9.81 -0.09 -9.67
C ARG A 34 -8.31 -0.06 -9.94
N LEU A 35 -7.50 -0.40 -8.93
CA LEU A 35 -6.05 -0.52 -9.06
C LEU A 35 -5.65 -1.66 -10.02
N ALA A 36 -6.38 -2.77 -10.04
CA ALA A 36 -6.16 -3.87 -10.98
C ALA A 36 -6.62 -3.55 -12.40
N GLU A 37 -7.64 -2.70 -12.57
CA GLU A 37 -8.18 -2.28 -13.88
C GLU A 37 -7.32 -1.18 -14.54
N ALA A 38 -6.71 -0.29 -13.75
CA ALA A 38 -5.97 0.86 -14.26
C ALA A 38 -4.91 0.53 -15.35
N PRO A 39 -4.12 -0.56 -15.27
CA PRO A 39 -3.19 -0.97 -16.32
C PRO A 39 -3.86 -1.25 -17.67
N SER A 40 -5.04 -1.89 -17.68
CA SER A 40 -5.81 -2.17 -18.90
C SER A 40 -6.28 -0.89 -19.60
N HIS A 41 -6.44 0.20 -18.85
CA HIS A 41 -6.76 1.52 -19.40
C HIS A 41 -5.53 2.36 -19.75
N GLY A 42 -4.31 1.83 -19.56
CA GLY A 42 -3.06 2.53 -19.83
C GLY A 42 -2.86 3.78 -18.96
N LYS A 43 -3.52 3.87 -17.81
CA LYS A 43 -3.49 5.04 -16.92
C LYS A 43 -2.97 4.66 -15.54
N PRO A 44 -2.13 5.48 -14.90
CA PRO A 44 -1.80 5.30 -13.49
C PRO A 44 -3.06 5.37 -12.62
N ILE A 45 -3.08 4.65 -11.48
CA ILE A 45 -4.21 4.66 -10.55
C ILE A 45 -4.53 6.07 -10.04
N THR A 46 -3.52 6.93 -9.93
CA THR A 46 -3.65 8.33 -9.51
C THR A 46 -4.46 9.19 -10.47
N THR A 47 -4.54 8.79 -11.74
CA THR A 47 -5.31 9.47 -12.80
C THR A 47 -6.58 8.71 -13.16
N PHE A 48 -6.54 7.37 -13.12
CA PHE A 48 -7.69 6.51 -13.42
C PHE A 48 -8.80 6.63 -12.39
N ASP A 49 -8.46 6.48 -11.10
CA ASP A 49 -9.37 6.74 -9.98
C ASP A 49 -8.59 7.31 -8.79
N PRO A 50 -8.38 8.64 -8.76
CA PRO A 50 -7.63 9.32 -7.71
C PRO A 50 -8.25 9.17 -6.31
N SER A 51 -9.54 8.87 -6.23
CA SER A 51 -10.30 8.76 -4.98
C SER A 51 -10.29 7.36 -4.36
N SER A 52 -9.90 6.36 -5.17
CA SER A 52 -9.82 4.96 -4.78
C SER A 52 -8.89 4.72 -3.58
N THR A 53 -9.19 3.67 -2.82
CA THR A 53 -8.33 3.21 -1.73
C THR A 53 -6.91 2.87 -2.22
N GLY A 54 -6.79 2.32 -3.43
CA GLY A 54 -5.50 2.04 -4.07
C GLY A 54 -4.69 3.31 -4.33
N ALA A 55 -5.30 4.34 -4.91
CA ALA A 55 -4.63 5.62 -5.14
C ALA A 55 -4.16 6.28 -3.83
N LYS A 56 -5.00 6.27 -2.79
CA LYS A 56 -4.65 6.80 -1.47
C LYS A 56 -3.49 6.04 -0.83
N ALA A 57 -3.49 4.71 -0.91
CA ALA A 57 -2.41 3.87 -0.39
C ALA A 57 -1.07 4.14 -1.11
N TYR A 58 -1.08 4.27 -2.43
CA TYR A 58 0.12 4.61 -3.19
C TYR A 58 0.67 6.00 -2.85
N ARG A 59 -0.21 6.98 -2.57
CA ARG A 59 0.24 8.30 -2.09
C ARG A 59 0.91 8.20 -0.72
N ALA A 60 0.36 7.40 0.20
CA ALA A 60 0.96 7.17 1.51
C ALA A 60 2.35 6.53 1.40
N VAL A 61 2.49 5.47 0.57
CA VAL A 61 3.79 4.85 0.29
C VAL A 61 4.77 5.84 -0.34
N ALA A 62 4.32 6.65 -1.30
CA ALA A 62 5.18 7.64 -1.94
C ALA A 62 5.70 8.67 -0.93
N LEU A 63 4.87 9.11 0.02
CA LEU A 63 5.30 10.01 1.10
C LEU A 63 6.38 9.36 1.98
N GLU A 64 6.17 8.11 2.41
CA GLU A 64 7.14 7.35 3.21
C GLU A 64 8.48 7.20 2.49
N VAL A 65 8.45 6.83 1.20
CA VAL A 65 9.65 6.66 0.38
C VAL A 65 10.37 7.99 0.11
N SER A 66 9.63 9.10 0.00
CA SER A 66 10.20 10.43 -0.26
C SER A 66 10.82 11.08 0.99
N GLY A 67 10.76 10.42 2.16
CA GLY A 67 11.26 10.97 3.43
C GLY A 67 10.31 11.97 4.10
N GLY A 68 9.04 12.04 3.69
CA GLY A 68 8.00 12.86 4.32
C GLY A 68 7.19 12.06 5.35
N ALA A 69 7.02 12.62 6.56
CA ALA A 69 6.56 11.92 7.76
C ALA A 69 5.08 11.42 7.72
N PRO A 70 4.72 10.42 8.56
CA PRO A 70 4.53 10.72 9.97
C PRO A 70 5.39 9.87 10.90
N GLU A 71 6.26 10.56 11.64
CA GLU A 71 6.47 10.28 13.05
C GLU A 71 5.09 10.37 13.72
N ARG A 72 4.46 9.23 13.96
CA ARG A 72 3.46 9.09 15.02
C ARG A 72 3.98 8.08 16.02
N ALA A 73 5.08 8.48 16.66
CA ALA A 73 5.37 8.07 18.03
C ALA A 73 4.65 9.09 18.95
N ARG A 74 3.40 8.80 19.30
CA ARG A 74 2.84 9.23 20.58
C ARG A 74 1.70 8.32 20.99
#